data_AF-A0A645B613-F1
#
_entry.id   AF-A0A645B613-F1
#
_cell.length_a   1.000
_cell.length_b   1.000
_cell.length_c   1.000
_cell.angle_alpha   90.00
_cell.angle_beta   90.00
_cell.angle_gamma   90.00
#
_symmetry.space_group_name_H-M   'P 1'
#
loop_
_entity.id
_entity.type
_entity.pdbx_description
1 polymer ?
#
loop_
_entity_poly.entity_id
_entity_poly.type
_entity_poly.pdbx_seq_one_letter_code
_entity_poly.pdbx_strand_id
1 'polypeptide(L)'
;MAKHKQETAGGWQFPKELEIIKCREGNKEFMKERANKRNGRDQYTLVAEFPLYAKKPDEATARKIWRLAKRLTRDFLRTDYFDAAIVSHMPPSENRGRAYDCVCVYSKFLLP
;
A
#
# COMPACT_ATOMS: atom_id res chain seq x y z
N MET A 1 -25.37 21.80 -0.87
CA MET A 1 -25.46 20.46 -0.25
C MET A 1 -24.09 20.13 0.35
N ALA A 2 -24.02 20.16 1.68
CA ALA A 2 -22.77 20.12 2.43
C ALA A 2 -22.12 18.73 2.37
N LYS A 3 -20.82 18.71 2.06
CA LYS A 3 -19.97 17.51 2.15
C LYS A 3 -20.04 16.99 3.59
N HIS A 4 -20.65 15.82 3.79
CA HIS A 4 -20.54 15.08 5.06
C HIS A 4 -19.05 14.77 5.27
N LYS A 5 -18.40 15.63 6.05
CA LYS A 5 -17.09 15.40 6.63
C LYS A 5 -17.33 14.41 7.75
N GLN A 6 -17.25 13.12 7.40
CA GLN A 6 -17.32 12.03 8.36
C GLN A 6 -16.29 12.32 9.44
N GLU A 7 -16.79 12.58 10.65
CA GLU A 7 -16.00 12.96 11.81
C GLU A 7 -14.91 11.93 12.04
N THR A 8 -13.66 12.38 11.91
CA THR A 8 -12.48 11.55 12.17
C THR A 8 -12.41 11.30 13.67
N ALA A 9 -12.98 10.18 14.10
CA ALA A 9 -12.82 9.65 15.44
C ALA A 9 -11.34 9.28 15.71
N GLY A 10 -10.54 10.25 16.17
CA GLY A 10 -9.37 10.10 17.04
C GLY A 10 -8.37 8.96 16.76
N GLY A 11 -8.15 8.58 15.51
CA GLY A 11 -7.23 7.51 15.13
C GLY A 11 -6.39 7.90 13.92
N TRP A 12 -5.16 7.41 13.85
CA TRP A 12 -4.25 7.63 12.72
C TRP A 12 -4.94 7.26 11.41
N GLN A 13 -5.01 8.20 10.46
CA GLN A 13 -5.50 7.94 9.11
C GLN A 13 -4.33 7.51 8.23
N PHE A 14 -4.44 6.32 7.64
CA PHE A 14 -3.44 5.88 6.67
C PHE A 14 -3.43 6.80 5.44
N PRO A 15 -2.24 7.07 4.87
CA PRO A 15 -2.15 7.80 3.62
C PRO A 15 -2.94 7.11 2.50
N LYS A 16 -3.34 7.89 1.49
CA LYS A 16 -3.91 7.33 0.25
C LYS A 16 -2.96 6.31 -0.35
N GLU A 17 -3.53 5.35 -1.08
CA GLU A 17 -2.77 4.29 -1.76
C GLU A 17 -1.59 4.87 -2.53
N LEU A 18 -0.40 4.33 -2.27
CA LEU A 18 0.84 4.75 -2.90
C LEU A 18 1.28 3.69 -3.89
N GLU A 19 1.59 4.11 -5.09
CA GLU A 19 2.23 3.28 -6.10
C GLU A 19 3.70 3.67 -6.21
N ILE A 20 4.59 2.69 -6.06
CA ILE A 20 6.04 2.83 -6.20
C ILE A 20 6.44 2.13 -7.48
N ILE A 21 7.03 2.87 -8.41
CA ILE A 21 7.39 2.40 -9.73
C ILE A 21 8.89 2.47 -9.90
N LYS A 22 9.49 1.41 -10.44
CA LYS A 22 10.87 1.42 -10.89
C LYS A 22 10.95 2.19 -12.21
N CYS A 23 11.75 3.24 -12.24
CA CYS A 23 12.02 4.04 -13.42
C CYS A 23 13.49 3.91 -13.79
N ARG A 24 13.77 3.81 -15.08
CA ARG A 24 15.12 3.81 -15.63
C ARG A 24 15.26 4.99 -16.58
N GLU A 25 16.23 5.86 -16.29
CA GLU A 25 16.58 6.99 -17.13
C GLU A 25 18.06 6.89 -17.46
N GLY A 26 18.36 6.43 -18.67
CA GLY A 26 19.70 6.03 -19.08
C GLY A 26 20.24 4.87 -18.23
N ASN A 27 21.39 5.09 -17.58
CA ASN A 27 22.03 4.13 -16.67
C ASN A 27 21.61 4.31 -15.20
N LYS A 28 20.74 5.27 -14.89
CA LYS A 28 20.26 5.50 -13.52
C LYS A 28 18.90 4.84 -13.31
N GLU A 29 18.82 4.01 -12.30
CA GLU A 29 17.55 3.46 -11.82
C GLU A 29 17.11 4.21 -10.57
N PHE A 30 15.87 4.72 -10.59
CA PHE A 30 15.27 5.41 -9.45
C PHE A 30 13.84 4.94 -9.23
N MET A 31 13.35 5.10 -8.01
CA MET A 31 11.99 4.71 -7.65
C MET A 31 11.14 5.95 -7.49
N LYS A 32 10.04 6.02 -8.24
CA LYS A 32 9.09 7.13 -8.18
C LYS A 32 7.87 6.72 -7.37
N GLU A 33 7.56 7.48 -6.32
CA GLU A 33 6.30 7.33 -5.59
C GLU A 33 5.24 8.22 -6.25
N ARG A 34 4.06 7.66 -6.55
CA ARG A 34 2.90 8.42 -7.01
C ARG A 34 1.63 7.96 -6.29
N ALA A 35 0.66 8.85 -6.14
CA ALA A 35 -0.65 8.44 -5.63
C ALA A 35 -1.31 7.50 -6.64
N ASN A 36 -1.76 6.34 -6.20
CA ASN A 36 -2.39 5.36 -7.07
C ASN A 36 -3.75 5.88 -7.56
N LYS A 37 -3.98 5.85 -8.87
CA LYS A 37 -5.33 6.00 -9.42
C LYS A 37 -5.97 4.63 -9.36
N ARG A 38 -6.96 4.49 -8.47
CA ARG A 38 -7.81 3.33 -8.09
C ARG A 38 -8.03 2.18 -9.11
N ASN A 39 -7.81 2.40 -10.41
CA ASN A 39 -8.02 1.45 -11.50
C ASN A 39 -6.84 0.48 -11.74
N GLY A 40 -5.72 0.60 -11.00
CA GLY A 40 -4.56 -0.28 -11.20
C GLY A 40 -4.66 -1.65 -10.52
N ARG A 41 -5.48 -1.81 -9.48
CA ARG A 41 -5.36 -2.94 -8.52
C ARG A 41 -5.61 -4.32 -9.14
N ASP A 42 -6.46 -4.42 -10.16
CA ASP A 42 -6.78 -5.70 -10.84
C ASP A 42 -5.58 -6.29 -11.61
N GLN A 43 -4.59 -5.48 -11.95
CA GLN A 43 -3.37 -5.93 -12.64
C GLN A 43 -2.24 -6.31 -11.67
N TYR A 44 -2.42 -6.10 -10.36
CA TYR A 44 -1.39 -6.30 -9.36
C TYR A 44 -1.76 -7.47 -8.47
N THR A 45 -0.82 -8.38 -8.27
CA THR A 45 -1.00 -9.54 -7.41
C THR A 45 -0.63 -9.19 -5.99
N LEU A 46 -1.37 -9.71 -5.01
CA LEU A 46 -1.02 -9.54 -3.60
C LEU A 46 0.27 -10.30 -3.29
N VAL A 47 1.30 -9.60 -2.81
CA VAL A 47 2.61 -10.20 -2.46
C VAL A 47 2.77 -10.34 -0.96
N ALA A 48 2.35 -9.33 -0.19
CA ALA A 48 2.50 -9.35 1.26
C ALA A 48 1.33 -8.67 1.96
N GLU A 49 0.94 -9.22 3.10
CA GLU A 49 -0.02 -8.64 4.02
C GLU A 49 0.62 -8.39 5.38
N PHE A 50 0.43 -7.19 5.91
CA PHE A 50 0.84 -6.80 7.25
C PHE A 50 -0.41 -6.62 8.10
N PRO A 51 -0.79 -7.62 8.90
CA PRO A 51 -1.99 -7.54 9.74
C PRO A 51 -1.80 -6.50 10.85
N LEU A 52 -2.81 -5.66 11.00
CA LEU A 52 -3.02 -4.76 12.13
C LEU A 52 -4.08 -5.44 13.00
N TYR A 53 -3.65 -6.35 13.88
CA TYR A 53 -4.55 -7.12 14.75
C TYR A 53 -5.40 -6.25 15.69
N ALA A 54 -5.02 -4.98 15.88
CA ALA A 54 -5.78 -4.01 16.66
C ALA A 54 -6.84 -3.31 15.80
N LYS A 55 -8.11 -3.31 16.26
CA LYS A 55 -9.25 -2.61 15.64
C LYS A 55 -9.02 -1.09 15.50
N LYS A 56 -8.17 -0.52 16.35
CA LYS A 56 -7.59 0.82 16.26
C LYS A 56 -6.10 0.72 16.60
N PRO A 57 -5.20 0.61 15.62
CA PRO A 57 -3.77 0.55 15.90
C PRO A 57 -3.30 1.90 16.47
N ASP A 58 -2.39 1.83 17.44
CA ASP A 58 -1.67 3.02 17.91
C ASP A 58 -0.91 3.66 16.74
N GLU A 59 -0.81 5.00 16.75
CA GLU A 59 -0.21 5.78 15.67
C GLU A 59 1.24 5.35 15.40
N ALA A 60 2.02 5.08 16.45
CA ALA A 60 3.39 4.63 16.33
C ALA A 60 3.49 3.29 15.60
N THR A 61 2.57 2.37 15.89
CA THR A 61 2.53 1.03 15.27
C THR A 61 2.08 1.11 13.81
N ALA A 62 1.03 1.89 13.53
CA ALA A 62 0.56 2.13 12.17
C ALA A 62 1.64 2.76 11.27
N ARG A 63 2.36 3.78 11.79
CA ARG A 63 3.50 4.41 11.08
C ARG A 63 4.64 3.43 10.85
N LYS A 64 4.98 2.57 11.82
CA LYS A 64 6.01 1.54 11.67
C LYS A 64 5.63 0.54 10.57
N ILE A 65 4.42 0.01 10.59
CA ILE A 65 3.94 -0.95 9.60
C ILE A 65 3.90 -0.34 8.20
N TRP A 66 3.45 0.92 8.07
CA TRP A 66 3.50 1.62 6.80
C TRP A 66 4.92 1.78 6.26
N ARG A 67 5.88 2.15 7.12
CA ARG A 67 7.30 2.26 6.74
C ARG A 67 7.89 0.91 6.33
N LEU A 68 7.54 -0.16 7.05
CA LEU A 68 7.95 -1.53 6.73
C LEU A 68 7.39 -1.96 5.36
N ALA A 69 6.11 -1.75 5.09
CA ALA A 69 5.50 -2.05 3.80
C ALA A 69 6.18 -1.30 2.65
N LYS A 70 6.46 0.01 2.83
CA LYS A 70 7.21 0.80 1.84
C LYS A 70 8.65 0.32 1.65
N ARG A 71 9.30 -0.14 2.73
CA ARG A 71 10.67 -0.66 2.65
C ARG A 71 10.71 -1.98 1.91
N LEU A 72 9.83 -2.91 2.27
CA LEU A 72 9.65 -4.19 1.58
C LEU A 72 9.40 -3.97 0.08
N THR A 73 8.51 -3.04 -0.26
CA THR A 73 8.21 -2.69 -1.65
C THR A 73 9.45 -2.21 -2.42
N ARG A 74 10.25 -1.33 -1.82
CA ARG A 74 11.51 -0.85 -2.42
C ARG A 74 12.52 -1.99 -2.58
N ASP A 75 12.64 -2.86 -1.58
CA ASP A 75 13.59 -3.97 -1.66
C ASP A 75 13.17 -4.95 -2.78
N PHE A 76 11.87 -5.23 -2.93
CA PHE A 76 11.36 -6.03 -4.05
C PHE A 76 11.64 -5.43 -5.43
N LEU A 77 11.42 -4.13 -5.59
CA LEU A 77 11.71 -3.41 -6.85
C LEU A 77 13.21 -3.35 -7.17
N ARG A 78 14.11 -3.48 -6.18
CA ARG A 78 15.57 -3.54 -6.42
C ARG A 78 16.01 -4.87 -6.98
N THR A 79 15.35 -5.95 -6.61
CA THR A 79 15.66 -7.32 -7.06
C THR A 79 15.10 -7.68 -8.44
N ASP A 80 14.55 -6.72 -9.19
CA ASP A 80 14.07 -6.88 -10.58
C ASP A 80 12.94 -7.90 -10.82
N TYR A 81 12.31 -8.42 -9.77
CA TYR A 81 11.14 -9.28 -9.91
C TYR A 81 9.86 -8.53 -10.36
N PHE A 82 9.86 -7.20 -10.28
CA PHE A 82 8.68 -6.36 -10.45
C PHE A 82 9.00 -4.97 -11.01
N ASP A 83 8.10 -4.42 -11.83
CA ASP A 83 8.20 -3.04 -12.34
C ASP A 83 7.54 -2.00 -11.44
N ALA A 84 6.48 -2.41 -10.76
CA ALA A 84 5.65 -1.52 -9.98
C ALA A 84 4.97 -2.27 -8.84
N ALA A 85 4.75 -1.55 -7.75
CA ALA A 85 4.06 -2.08 -6.59
C ALA A 85 3.19 -1.02 -5.90
N ILE A 86 2.08 -1.45 -5.32
CA ILE A 86 1.10 -0.62 -4.64
C ILE A 86 1.07 -0.98 -3.16
N VAL A 87 1.28 0.03 -2.32
CA VAL A 87 1.04 -0.03 -0.88
C VAL A 87 -0.32 0.56 -0.58
N SER A 88 -1.22 -0.27 -0.06
CA SER A 88 -2.60 0.11 0.24
C SER A 88 -2.97 -0.29 1.66
N HIS A 89 -3.64 0.61 2.37
CA HIS A 89 -4.32 0.31 3.63
C HIS A 89 -5.70 -0.28 3.32
N MET A 90 -6.00 -1.41 3.95
CA MET A 90 -7.24 -2.16 3.75
C MET A 90 -7.95 -2.27 5.10
N PRO A 91 -8.96 -1.42 5.35
CA PRO A 91 -9.77 -1.53 6.56
C PRO A 91 -10.55 -2.86 6.58
N PRO A 92 -10.97 -3.33 7.77
CA PRO A 92 -11.80 -4.52 7.89
C PRO A 92 -13.06 -4.34 7.05
N SER A 93 -13.33 -5.31 6.18
CA SER A 93 -14.47 -5.27 5.26
C SER A 93 -15.12 -6.63 5.23
N GLU A 94 -16.35 -6.68 5.74
CA GLU A 94 -17.19 -7.87 5.80
C GLU A 94 -17.51 -8.41 4.39
N ASN A 95 -17.69 -7.51 3.42
CA ASN A 95 -17.92 -7.84 2.00
C ASN A 95 -16.73 -8.55 1.32
N ARG A 96 -15.52 -8.48 1.87
CA ARG A 96 -14.33 -9.17 1.34
C ARG A 96 -13.88 -10.34 2.23
N GLY A 97 -14.69 -10.74 3.20
CA GLY A 97 -14.37 -11.81 4.15
C GLY A 97 -13.17 -11.49 5.07
N ARG A 98 -12.82 -10.20 5.24
CA ARG A 98 -11.62 -9.80 5.98
C ARG A 98 -11.97 -9.20 7.34
N ALA A 99 -11.71 -9.96 8.39
CA ALA A 99 -12.07 -9.64 9.77
C ALA A 99 -11.09 -8.66 10.47
N TYR A 100 -9.94 -8.37 9.89
CA TYR A 100 -8.87 -7.55 10.49
C TYR A 100 -8.43 -6.41 9.57
N ASP A 101 -7.88 -5.36 10.17
CA ASP A 101 -7.24 -4.26 9.46
C ASP A 101 -5.85 -4.70 8.98
N CYS A 102 -5.39 -4.26 7.82
CA CYS A 102 -4.06 -4.61 7.31
C CYS A 102 -3.50 -3.60 6.31
N VAL A 103 -2.19 -3.59 6.18
CA VAL A 103 -1.49 -2.94 5.07
C VAL A 103 -1.07 -4.01 4.08
N CYS A 104 -1.50 -3.87 2.84
CA CYS A 104 -1.20 -4.80 1.77
C CYS A 104 -0.19 -4.19 0.79
N VAL A 105 0.73 -5.03 0.32
CA VAL A 105 1.62 -4.74 -0.79
C VAL A 105 1.19 -5.59 -1.97
N TYR A 106 0.78 -4.94 -3.05
CA TYR A 106 0.50 -5.56 -4.33
C TYR A 106 1.65 -5.27 -5.27
N SER A 107 1.98 -6.20 -6.14
CA SER A 107 3.05 -5.99 -7.12
C SER A 107 2.63 -6.50 -8.49
N LYS A 108 3.11 -5.84 -9.52
CA LYS A 108 2.93 -6.26 -10.90
C LYS A 108 4.14 -7.10 -11.30
N PHE A 109 3.92 -8.40 -11.47
CA PHE A 109 4.93 -9.30 -12.01
C PHE A 109 5.22 -8.95 -13.46
N LEU A 110 6.51 -8.87 -13.78
CA LEU A 110 6.98 -9.03 -15.15
C LEU A 110 6.90 -10.53 -15.45
N LEU A 111 5.74 -11.00 -15.92
CA LEU A 111 5.69 -12.32 -16.56
C LEU A 111 6.49 -12.21 -17.87
N PRO A 112 7.39 -13.17 -18.15
CA PRO A 112 8.11 -13.23 -19.43
C PRO A 112 7.17 -13.44 -20.62
#